data_AF-A0AAE1P3R4-F1
#
_entry.id   AF-A0AAE1P3R4-F1
#
_cell.length_a   1.000
_cell.length_b   1.000
_cell.length_c   1.000
_cell.angle_alpha   90.00
_cell.angle_beta   90.00
_cell.angle_gamma   90.00
#
_symmetry.space_group_name_H-M   'P 1'
#
loop_
_entity.id
_entity.type
_entity.pdbx_description
1 polymer ?
#
loop_
_entity_poly.entity_id
_entity_poly.type
_entity_poly.pdbx_seq_one_letter_code
_entity_poly.pdbx_strand_id
1 'polypeptide(L)'
;MSVTSAEEMFTRELFKRYEVNKKYLIPKTQYYDIIDSIKSAAAGANKKSRNDYYLMSRYDVLLCGDVWKLIKKRNIPDETPLYFVTIEDTFDVIKRAFQISV
;
A
#
# COMPACT_ATOMS: atom_id res chain seq x y z
N MET A 1 -4.31 22.76 24.70
CA MET A 1 -3.34 21.77 24.19
C MET A 1 -4.14 20.54 23.79
N SER A 2 -4.21 20.19 22.51
CA SER A 2 -4.95 18.98 22.10
C SER A 2 -4.15 17.74 22.47
N VAL A 3 -4.79 16.78 23.13
CA VAL A 3 -4.25 15.44 23.28
C VAL A 3 -4.31 14.80 21.90
N THR A 4 -3.18 14.75 21.18
CA THR A 4 -3.10 14.00 19.91
C THR A 4 -3.28 12.52 20.20
N SER A 5 -4.12 11.85 19.43
CA SER A 5 -4.41 10.43 19.65
C SER A 5 -3.15 9.58 19.46
N ALA A 6 -3.09 8.39 20.07
CA ALA A 6 -1.98 7.46 19.87
C ALA A 6 -1.78 7.11 18.38
N GLU A 7 -2.87 7.03 17.64
CA GLU A 7 -2.90 6.84 16.19
C GLU A 7 -2.23 8.01 15.46
N GLU A 8 -2.61 9.26 15.75
CA GLU A 8 -2.02 10.44 15.12
C GLU A 8 -0.51 10.53 15.36
N MET A 9 -0.06 10.24 16.58
CA MET A 9 1.36 10.22 16.91
C MET A 9 2.11 9.13 16.14
N PHE A 10 1.53 7.93 16.07
CA PHE A 10 2.10 6.80 15.34
C PHE A 10 2.20 7.07 13.84
N THR A 11 1.10 7.53 13.23
CA THR A 11 1.03 7.87 11.81
C THR A 11 2.02 8.96 11.46
N ARG A 12 2.12 10.02 12.27
CA ARG A 12 3.11 11.09 12.07
C ARG A 12 4.54 10.57 12.11
N GLU A 13 4.84 9.64 13.02
CA GLU A 13 6.19 9.05 13.13
C GLU A 13 6.52 8.16 11.93
N LEU A 14 5.54 7.42 11.40
CA LEU A 14 5.72 6.67 10.16
C LEU A 14 5.99 7.61 8.97
N PHE A 15 5.30 8.75 8.87
CA PHE A 15 5.57 9.73 7.82
C PHE A 15 6.99 10.29 7.89
N LYS A 16 7.50 10.62 9.09
CA LYS A 16 8.90 11.04 9.24
C LYS A 16 9.88 9.96 8.76
N ARG A 17 9.62 8.69 9.08
CA ARG A 17 10.45 7.57 8.61
C ARG A 17 10.35 7.37 7.09
N TYR A 18 9.18 7.61 6.51
CA TYR A 18 8.98 7.59 5.07
C TYR A 18 9.81 8.65 4.35
N GLU A 19 9.91 9.87 4.91
CA GLU A 19 10.74 10.95 4.34
C GLU A 19 12.22 10.54 4.23
N VAL A 20 12.71 9.78 5.21
CA VAL A 20 14.08 9.24 5.23
C VAL A 20 14.21 7.99 4.36
N ASN A 21 13.20 7.12 4.33
CA ASN A 21 13.24 5.84 3.63
C ASN A 21 11.90 5.51 2.93
N LYS A 22 11.81 5.90 1.65
CA LYS A 22 10.63 5.72 0.79
C LYS A 22 10.43 4.29 0.26
N LYS A 23 11.19 3.30 0.73
CA LYS A 23 11.23 1.96 0.11
C LYS A 23 10.10 1.03 0.55
N TYR A 24 9.66 1.18 1.80
CA TYR A 24 8.78 0.21 2.48
C TYR A 24 7.44 0.79 2.94
N LEU A 25 7.38 2.11 3.15
CA LEU A 25 6.18 2.80 3.56
C LEU A 25 5.54 3.47 2.34
N ILE A 26 4.22 3.34 2.23
CA ILE A 26 3.46 3.85 1.09
C ILE A 26 2.30 4.68 1.64
N PRO A 27 2.30 6.01 1.44
CA PRO A 27 1.14 6.84 1.73
C PRO A 27 -0.08 6.40 0.92
N LYS A 28 -1.28 6.63 1.45
CA LYS A 28 -2.54 6.21 0.81
C LYS A 28 -2.72 6.79 -0.58
N THR A 29 -2.30 8.03 -0.81
CA THR A 29 -2.32 8.65 -2.15
C THR A 29 -1.48 7.86 -3.14
N GLN A 30 -0.21 7.65 -2.82
CA GLN A 30 0.73 6.88 -3.64
C GLN A 30 0.26 5.44 -3.85
N TYR A 31 -0.38 4.84 -2.84
CA TYR A 31 -0.93 3.49 -2.95
C TYR A 31 -1.95 3.36 -4.08
N TYR A 32 -2.90 4.29 -4.16
CA TYR A 32 -3.92 4.27 -5.22
C TYR A 32 -3.36 4.72 -6.57
N ASP A 33 -2.41 5.66 -6.60
CA ASP A 33 -1.72 6.04 -7.83
C ASP A 33 -1.02 4.83 -8.48
N ILE A 34 -0.39 3.96 -7.68
CA ILE A 34 0.23 2.72 -8.17
C ILE A 34 -0.84 1.77 -8.73
N ILE A 35 -1.97 1.61 -8.04
CA ILE A 35 -3.07 0.75 -8.50
C ILE A 35 -3.58 1.23 -9.86
N ASP A 36 -3.87 2.51 -9.99
CA ASP A 36 -4.40 3.09 -11.22
C ASP A 36 -3.38 3.02 -12.36
N SER A 37 -2.10 3.22 -12.06
CA SER A 37 -1.00 3.04 -13.03
C SER A 37 -0.93 1.61 -13.56
N ILE A 38 -1.01 0.60 -12.68
CA ILE A 38 -0.98 -0.83 -13.07
C ILE A 38 -2.21 -1.18 -13.91
N LYS A 39 -3.40 -0.72 -13.50
CA LYS A 39 -4.65 -0.96 -14.24
C LYS A 39 -4.60 -0.34 -15.63
N SER A 40 -4.13 0.91 -15.73
CA SER A 40 -4.01 1.63 -16.99
C SER A 40 -2.99 0.96 -17.93
N ALA A 41 -1.85 0.50 -17.39
CA ALA A 41 -0.84 -0.23 -18.14
C ALA A 41 -1.31 -1.62 -18.60
N ALA A 42 -2.14 -2.29 -17.80
CA ALA A 42 -2.75 -3.58 -18.17
C ALA A 42 -3.82 -3.44 -19.26
N ALA A 43 -4.60 -2.35 -19.23
CA ALA A 43 -5.60 -2.03 -20.24
C ALA A 43 -5.01 -1.60 -21.60
N GLY A 44 -3.70 -1.39 -21.68
CA GLY A 44 -3.02 -0.96 -22.91
C GLY A 44 -3.39 0.47 -23.34
N ALA A 45 -3.87 1.29 -22.41
CA ALA A 45 -4.37 2.64 -22.70
C ALA A 45 -3.28 3.58 -23.26
N ASN A 46 -2.01 3.34 -22.94
CA ASN A 46 -0.85 4.13 -23.38
C ASN A 46 0.38 3.25 -23.63
N LYS A 47 1.39 3.79 -24.33
CA LYS A 47 2.71 3.16 -24.47
C LYS A 47 3.35 3.01 -23.08
N LYS A 48 3.67 1.76 -22.70
CA LYS A 48 4.25 1.46 -21.38
C LYS A 48 5.56 2.21 -21.15
N SER A 49 5.59 2.98 -20.07
CA SER A 49 6.77 3.68 -19.57
C SER A 49 7.72 2.71 -18.84
N ARG A 50 8.97 3.14 -18.62
CA ARG A 50 9.91 2.38 -17.78
C ARG A 50 9.38 2.19 -16.35
N ASN A 51 8.64 3.18 -15.84
CA ASN A 51 8.03 3.11 -14.53
C ASN A 51 6.92 2.04 -14.50
N ASP A 52 6.15 1.89 -15.58
CA ASP A 52 5.09 0.88 -15.65
C ASP A 52 5.67 -0.53 -15.59
N TYR A 53 6.75 -0.78 -16.33
CA TYR A 53 7.46 -2.06 -16.24
C TYR A 53 7.99 -2.33 -14.83
N TYR A 54 8.57 -1.31 -14.18
CA TYR A 54 9.01 -1.42 -12.80
C TYR A 54 7.85 -1.77 -11.86
N LEU A 55 6.73 -1.06 -11.93
CA LEU A 55 5.56 -1.32 -11.09
C LEU A 55 4.98 -2.72 -11.34
N MET A 56 4.79 -3.12 -12.60
CA MET A 56 4.23 -4.43 -12.96
C MET A 56 5.13 -5.61 -12.57
N SER A 57 6.44 -5.39 -12.44
CA SER A 57 7.39 -6.42 -11.97
C SER A 57 7.35 -6.62 -10.45
N ARG A 58 6.95 -5.60 -9.69
CA ARG A 58 7.01 -5.61 -8.22
C ARG A 58 5.64 -5.80 -7.57
N TYR A 59 4.60 -5.34 -8.24
CA TYR A 59 3.24 -5.27 -7.72
C TYR A 59 2.25 -6.00 -8.62
N ASP A 60 1.17 -6.43 -8.00
CA ASP A 60 -0.04 -6.90 -8.67
C ASP A 60 -1.26 -6.29 -7.96
N VAL A 61 -2.43 -6.35 -8.60
CA VAL A 61 -3.66 -5.79 -8.04
C VAL A 61 -4.70 -6.89 -7.89
N LEU A 62 -5.37 -6.91 -6.74
CA LEU A 62 -6.42 -7.87 -6.43
C LEU A 62 -7.71 -7.13 -6.11
N LEU A 63 -8.82 -7.59 -6.69
CA LEU A 63 -10.15 -7.08 -6.34
C LEU A 63 -10.68 -7.86 -5.13
N CYS A 64 -10.93 -7.16 -4.03
CA CYS A 64 -11.51 -7.73 -2.81
C CYS A 64 -12.86 -7.07 -2.56
N GLY A 65 -13.95 -7.75 -2.94
CA GLY A 65 -15.28 -7.14 -3.01
C GLY A 65 -15.27 -6.02 -4.04
N ASP A 66 -15.57 -4.79 -3.61
CA ASP A 66 -15.59 -3.60 -4.48
C ASP A 66 -14.31 -2.76 -4.40
N VAL A 67 -13.29 -3.23 -3.68
CA VAL A 67 -12.05 -2.47 -3.43
C VAL A 67 -10.84 -3.14 -4.06
N TRP A 68 -10.09 -2.38 -4.85
CA TRP A 68 -8.79 -2.81 -5.37
C TRP A 68 -7.72 -2.71 -4.29
N LYS A 69 -6.94 -3.78 -4.14
CA LYS A 69 -5.83 -3.88 -3.18
C LYS A 69 -4.52 -4.13 -3.93
N LEU A 70 -3.49 -3.41 -3.53
CA LEU A 70 -2.12 -3.63 -3.97
C LEU A 70 -1.54 -4.83 -3.23
N ILE A 71 -1.00 -5.77 -3.98
CA ILE A 71 -0.31 -6.95 -3.46
C ILE A 71 1.10 -7.03 -4.03
N LYS A 72 1.97 -7.80 -3.37
CA LYS A 72 3.25 -8.21 -3.95
C LYS A 72 2.98 -9.02 -5.22
N LYS A 73 3.81 -8.81 -6.25
CA LYS A 73 3.76 -9.64 -7.45
C LYS A 73 3.90 -11.11 -7.06
N ARG A 74 2.91 -11.92 -7.44
CA ARG A 74 2.92 -13.37 -7.28
C ARG A 74 3.70 -14.00 -8.42
N ASN A 75 4.56 -14.97 -8.11
CA ASN A 75 5.29 -15.74 -9.12
C ASN A 75 4.52 -17.01 -9.53
N ILE A 76 3.65 -17.50 -8.64
CA ILE A 76 2.84 -18.71 -8.82
C ILE A 76 1.38 -18.35 -8.50
N PRO A 77 0.38 -18.80 -9.28
CA PRO A 77 -1.03 -18.42 -9.06
C PRO A 77 -1.56 -18.70 -7.65
N ASP A 78 -1.14 -19.81 -7.04
CA ASP A 78 -1.61 -20.29 -5.74
C ASP A 78 -0.80 -19.73 -4.55
N GLU A 79 0.14 -18.81 -4.81
CA GLU A 79 0.88 -18.13 -3.74
C GLU A 79 -0.08 -17.24 -2.92
N THR A 80 -0.06 -17.41 -1.59
CA THR A 80 -0.83 -16.57 -0.67
C THR A 80 -0.51 -15.09 -0.91
N PRO A 81 -1.51 -14.25 -1.21
CA PRO A 81 -1.26 -12.85 -1.54
C PRO A 81 -0.74 -12.08 -0.31
N LEU A 82 0.38 -11.37 -0.50
CA LEU A 82 0.92 -10.45 0.49
C LEU A 82 0.45 -9.03 0.18
N TYR A 83 -0.42 -8.49 1.04
CA TYR A 83 -1.01 -7.17 0.89
C TYR A 83 -0.07 -6.06 1.37
N PHE A 84 -0.04 -4.96 0.63
CA PHE A 84 0.53 -3.72 1.14
C PHE A 84 -0.52 -2.97 1.97
N VAL A 85 -0.08 -2.39 3.08
CA VAL A 85 -0.88 -1.53 3.95
C VAL A 85 -0.37 -0.10 3.81
N THR A 86 -1.28 0.87 3.83
CA THR A 86 -0.93 2.29 3.77
C THR A 86 -0.37 2.75 5.11
N ILE A 87 0.42 3.82 5.12
CA ILE A 87 0.92 4.41 6.38
C ILE A 87 -0.25 4.71 7.33
N GLU A 88 -1.32 5.28 6.77
CA GLU A 88 -2.53 5.71 7.46
C GLU A 88 -3.30 4.54 8.09
N ASP A 89 -3.38 3.40 7.40
CA ASP A 89 -4.09 2.22 7.89
C ASP A 89 -3.21 1.33 8.81
N THR A 90 -1.91 1.62 8.93
CA THR A 90 -0.95 0.72 9.61
C THR A 90 -1.28 0.57 11.09
N PHE A 91 -1.66 1.65 11.78
CA PHE A 91 -2.00 1.60 13.20
C PHE A 91 -3.16 0.64 13.47
N ASP A 92 -4.24 0.76 12.70
CA ASP A 92 -5.42 -0.09 12.83
C ASP A 92 -5.13 -1.55 12.49
N VAL A 93 -4.26 -1.81 11.52
CA VAL A 93 -3.85 -3.18 11.19
C VAL A 93 -3.08 -3.80 12.34
N ILE A 94 -2.12 -3.08 12.93
CA ILE A 94 -1.35 -3.55 14.08
C ILE A 94 -2.28 -3.76 15.27
N LYS A 95 -3.13 -2.78 15.60
CA LYS A 95 -4.07 -2.88 16.72
C LYS A 95 -4.96 -4.12 16.62
N ARG A 96 -5.47 -4.41 15.42
CA ARG A 96 -6.27 -5.61 15.12
C ARG A 96 -5.45 -6.91 15.22
N ALA A 97 -4.26 -6.93 14.63
CA ALA A 97 -3.40 -8.11 14.61
C ALA A 97 -2.96 -8.55 16.01
N PHE A 98 -2.72 -7.58 16.90
CA PHE A 98 -2.26 -7.83 18.27
C PHE A 98 -3.38 -7.89 19.31
N GLN A 99 -4.66 -7.87 18.92
CA GLN A 99 -5.83 -7.85 19.84
C GLN A 99 -5.59 -6.95 21.06
N ILE A 100 -5.08 -5.72 20.86
CA ILE A 100 -4.89 -4.79 21.98
C ILE A 100 -6.28 -4.32 22.41
N SER A 101 -6.83 -5.07 23.35
CA SER A 101 -8.00 -4.72 24.15
C SER A 101 -7.53 -3.62 25.11
N VAL A 102 -7.82 -2.37 24.76
CA VAL A 102 -7.69 -1.23 25.69
C VAL A 102 -9.01 -1.11 26.44
#